data_AF-A0A933HSA0-F1
#
_entry.id   AF-A0A933HSA0-F1
#
_cell.length_a   1.000
_cell.length_b   1.000
_cell.length_c   1.000
_cell.angle_alpha   90.00
_cell.angle_beta   90.00
_cell.angle_gamma   90.00
#
_symmetry.space_group_name_H-M   'P 1'
#
loop_
_entity.id
_entity.type
_entity.pdbx_description
1 polymer ?
#
loop_
_entity_poly.entity_id
_entity_poly.type
_entity_poly.pdbx_seq_one_letter_code
_entity_poly.pdbx_strand_id
1 'polypeptide(L)'
;MSISLQKLSHLIRDMQELENELFKYERKYRLRSADFYRLVHQGKLEQSRDFIIWLGMYKALLAREREYKRLFKSELAPIVTALNREASHASAT
;
A
#
# COMPACT_ATOMS: atom_id res chain seq x y z
N MET A 1 -14.70 -10.13 -17.03
CA MET A 1 -14.10 -9.52 -15.82
C MET A 1 -13.20 -8.38 -16.29
N SER A 2 -13.36 -7.15 -15.80
CA SER A 2 -12.60 -5.99 -16.30
C SER A 2 -11.13 -6.03 -15.84
N ILE A 3 -10.21 -5.66 -16.73
CA ILE A 3 -8.75 -5.69 -16.51
C ILE A 3 -8.33 -4.91 -15.24
N SER A 4 -9.03 -3.82 -14.94
CA SER A 4 -8.78 -2.97 -13.77
C SER A 4 -9.02 -3.67 -12.42
N LEU A 5 -10.02 -4.55 -12.34
CA LEU A 5 -10.31 -5.33 -11.14
C LEU A 5 -9.24 -6.40 -10.87
N GLN A 6 -8.73 -7.04 -11.93
CA GLN A 6 -7.61 -7.97 -11.83
C GLN A 6 -6.32 -7.26 -11.37
N LYS A 7 -6.08 -6.06 -11.89
CA LYS A 7 -4.93 -5.26 -11.48
C LYS A 7 -5.02 -4.85 -10.00
N LEU A 8 -6.21 -4.48 -9.53
CA LEU A 8 -6.43 -4.12 -8.13
C LEU A 8 -6.18 -5.30 -7.19
N SER A 9 -6.71 -6.49 -7.50
CA SER A 9 -6.53 -7.67 -6.67
C SER A 9 -5.06 -8.08 -6.57
N HIS A 10 -4.31 -7.99 -7.68
CA HIS A 10 -2.86 -8.18 -7.67
C HIS A 10 -2.14 -7.16 -6.79
N LEU A 11 -2.47 -5.86 -6.92
CA LEU A 11 -1.86 -4.82 -6.07
C LEU A 11 -2.10 -5.08 -4.58
N ILE A 12 -3.31 -5.47 -4.21
CA ILE A 12 -3.65 -5.77 -2.81
C ILE A 12 -2.83 -6.97 -2.29
N ARG A 13 -2.74 -8.04 -3.08
CA ARG A 13 -1.94 -9.22 -2.72
C ARG A 13 -0.46 -8.86 -2.56
N ASP A 14 0.11 -8.15 -3.53
CA ASP A 14 1.52 -7.72 -3.49
C ASP A 14 1.82 -6.87 -2.25
N MET A 15 0.88 -5.98 -1.88
CA MET A 15 1.00 -5.17 -0.66
C MET A 15 1.00 -6.04 0.60
N GLN A 16 0.10 -7.01 0.72
CA GLN A 16 0.05 -7.93 1.85
C GLN A 16 1.32 -8.79 1.98
N GLU A 17 1.86 -9.26 0.85
CA GLU A 17 3.14 -10.00 0.85
C GLU A 17 4.29 -9.12 1.35
N LEU A 18 4.37 -7.87 0.89
CA LEU A 18 5.38 -6.92 1.35
C LEU A 18 5.22 -6.59 2.84
N GLU A 19 4.00 -6.37 3.32
CA GLU A 19 3.72 -6.10 4.74
C GLU A 19 4.15 -7.27 5.63
N ASN A 20 3.91 -8.51 5.20
CA ASN A 20 4.33 -9.71 5.93
C ASN A 20 5.85 -9.83 6.02
N GLU A 21 6.57 -9.52 4.94
CA GLU A 21 8.04 -9.51 4.95
C GLU A 21 8.60 -8.38 5.83
N LEU A 22 8.02 -7.17 5.72
CA LEU A 22 8.39 -6.02 6.56
C LEU A 22 8.21 -6.32 8.04
N PHE A 23 7.14 -7.01 8.42
CA PHE A 23 6.86 -7.38 9.81
C PHE A 23 7.99 -8.18 10.46
N LYS A 24 8.73 -8.99 9.68
CA LYS A 24 9.89 -9.75 10.18
C LYS A 24 11.00 -8.82 10.66
N TYR A 25 11.29 -7.77 9.88
CA TYR A 25 12.27 -6.75 10.25
C TYR A 25 11.79 -5.89 11.40
N GLU A 26 10.51 -5.47 11.38
CA GLU A 26 9.93 -4.67 12.46
C GLU A 26 10.01 -5.38 13.81
N ARG A 27 9.74 -6.69 13.83
CA ARG A 27 9.90 -7.50 15.05
C ARG A 27 11.36 -7.66 15.46
N LYS A 28 12.26 -7.92 14.51
CA LYS A 28 13.69 -8.11 14.76
C LYS A 28 14.32 -6.87 15.41
N TYR A 29 13.98 -5.69 14.90
CA TYR A 29 14.58 -4.43 15.33
C TYR A 29 13.69 -3.61 16.28
N ARG A 30 12.48 -4.12 16.61
CA ARG A 30 11.47 -3.44 17.45
C ARG A 30 11.18 -2.01 17.00
N LEU A 31 11.09 -1.81 15.70
CA LEU A 31 10.97 -0.50 15.07
C LEU A 31 10.03 -0.59 13.87
N ARG A 32 9.08 0.33 13.74
CA ARG A 32 8.16 0.35 12.60
C ARG A 32 8.89 0.75 11.32
N SER A 33 8.51 0.18 10.18
CA SER A 33 9.15 0.44 8.89
C SER A 33 9.10 1.93 8.50
N ALA A 34 8.00 2.61 8.86
CA ALA A 34 7.87 4.05 8.66
C ALA A 34 8.89 4.87 9.47
N ASP A 35 9.16 4.46 10.72
CA ASP A 35 10.11 5.15 11.60
C ASP A 35 11.55 4.86 11.16
N PHE A 36 11.84 3.60 10.84
CA PHE A 36 13.09 3.16 10.22
C PHE A 36 13.39 3.99 8.96
N TYR A 37 12.42 4.12 8.05
CA TYR A 37 12.56 4.90 6.83
C TYR A 37 12.94 6.36 7.11
N ARG A 38 12.30 7.01 8.10
CA ARG A 38 12.65 8.38 8.50
C ARG A 38 14.08 8.47 9.03
N LEU A 39 14.51 7.53 9.87
CA LEU A 39 15.87 7.52 10.43
C LEU A 39 16.94 7.32 9.34
N VAL A 40 16.69 6.46 8.36
CA VAL A 40 17.57 6.29 7.19
C VAL A 40 17.71 7.61 6.42
N HIS A 41 16.61 8.34 6.18
CA HIS A 41 16.66 9.61 5.45
C HIS A 41 17.34 10.73 6.22
N GLN A 42 17.42 10.62 7.55
CA GLN A 42 18.17 11.55 8.40
C GLN A 42 19.66 11.21 8.48
N GLY A 43 20.13 10.16 7.80
CA GLY A 43 21.53 9.71 7.87
C GLY A 43 21.92 9.12 9.23
N LYS A 44 20.95 8.70 10.04
CA LYS A 44 21.15 8.27 11.44
C LYS A 44 21.41 6.78 11.62
N LEU A 45 21.46 6.01 10.53
CA LEU A 45 21.63 4.56 10.58
C LEU A 45 22.81 4.14 9.73
N GLU A 46 23.65 3.28 10.31
CA GLU A 46 24.74 2.62 9.60
C GLU A 46 24.20 1.67 8.54
N GLN A 47 24.89 1.55 7.40
CA GLN A 47 24.44 0.65 6.34
C GLN A 47 24.73 -0.80 6.72
N SER A 48 23.67 -1.58 6.86
CA SER A 48 23.73 -3.04 6.95
C SER A 48 22.95 -3.67 5.80
N ARG A 49 23.29 -4.92 5.45
CA ARG A 49 22.54 -5.67 4.43
C ARG A 49 21.05 -5.71 4.75
N ASP A 50 20.70 -5.95 6.02
CA ASP A 50 19.31 -6.01 6.46
C ASP A 50 18.59 -4.68 6.26
N PHE A 51 19.25 -3.55 6.56
CA PHE A 51 18.66 -2.23 6.38
C PHE A 51 18.48 -1.87 4.90
N ILE A 52 19.40 -2.29 4.03
CA ILE A 52 19.26 -2.10 2.58
C ILE A 52 18.04 -2.86 2.06
N ILE A 53 17.88 -4.13 2.46
CA ILE A 53 16.74 -4.96 2.04
C ILE A 53 15.43 -4.39 2.60
N TRP A 54 15.40 -4.08 3.89
CA TRP A 54 14.22 -3.53 4.56
C TRP A 54 13.79 -2.20 3.92
N LEU A 55 14.75 -1.31 3.62
CA LEU A 55 14.48 -0.04 2.93
C LEU A 55 13.90 -0.27 1.54
N GLY A 56 14.44 -1.23 0.79
CA GLY A 56 13.94 -1.61 -0.52
C GLY A 56 12.49 -2.10 -0.49
N MET A 57 12.18 -3.03 0.43
CA MET A 57 10.83 -3.56 0.63
C MET A 57 9.84 -2.45 1.00
N TYR A 58 10.23 -1.55 1.91
CA TYR A 58 9.33 -0.48 2.33
C TYR A 58 9.09 0.54 1.21
N LYS A 59 10.11 0.88 0.42
CA LYS A 59 9.95 1.72 -0.78
C LYS A 59 9.04 1.05 -1.81
N ALA A 60 9.13 -0.26 -1.98
CA ALA A 60 8.23 -1.01 -2.85
C ALA A 60 6.78 -0.94 -2.37
N LEU A 61 6.52 -1.12 -1.06
CA LEU A 61 5.19 -0.98 -0.48
C LEU A 61 4.60 0.41 -0.75
N LEU A 62 5.37 1.48 -0.47
CA LEU A 62 4.95 2.86 -0.74
C LEU A 62 4.65 3.12 -2.23
N ALA A 63 5.31 2.42 -3.15
CA ALA A 63 5.03 2.52 -4.58
C ALA A 63 3.71 1.83 -4.94
N ARG A 64 3.45 0.64 -4.39
CA ARG A 64 2.19 -0.10 -4.58
C ARG A 64 1.00 0.66 -3.99
N GLU A 65 1.13 1.24 -2.81
CA GLU A 65 0.09 2.09 -2.21
C GLU A 65 -0.26 3.30 -3.08
N ARG A 66 0.74 3.95 -3.68
CA ARG A 66 0.54 5.07 -4.60
C ARG A 66 -0.19 4.62 -5.86
N GLU A 67 0.19 3.47 -6.40
CA GLU A 67 -0.46 2.89 -7.57
C GLU A 67 -1.93 2.51 -7.28
N TYR A 68 -2.19 1.88 -6.14
CA TYR A 68 -3.53 1.58 -5.66
C TYR A 68 -4.38 2.86 -5.55
N LYS A 69 -3.88 3.89 -4.86
CA LYS A 69 -4.59 5.17 -4.70
C LYS A 69 -4.89 5.83 -6.03
N ARG A 70 -3.97 5.76 -7.00
CA ARG A 70 -4.17 6.28 -8.35
C ARG A 70 -5.28 5.52 -9.07
N LEU A 71 -5.19 4.19 -9.10
CA LEU A 71 -6.16 3.33 -9.78
C LEU A 71 -7.57 3.48 -9.18
N PHE A 72 -7.65 3.52 -7.84
CA PHE A 72 -8.91 3.74 -7.14
C PHE A 72 -9.55 5.08 -7.52
N LYS A 73 -8.78 6.18 -7.48
CA LYS A 73 -9.29 7.50 -7.84
C LYS A 73 -9.69 7.61 -9.31
N SER A 74 -8.92 7.04 -10.23
CA SER A 74 -9.16 7.19 -11.66
C SER A 74 -10.32 6.34 -12.16
N GLU A 75 -10.53 5.15 -11.60
CA GLU A 75 -11.43 4.16 -12.21
C GLU A 75 -12.56 3.69 -11.30
N LEU A 76 -12.37 3.69 -9.98
CA LEU A 76 -13.34 3.07 -9.05
C LEU A 76 -14.13 4.12 -8.26
N ALA A 77 -13.54 5.25 -7.91
CA ALA A 77 -14.23 6.31 -7.17
C ALA A 77 -15.49 6.83 -7.90
N PRO A 78 -15.51 7.02 -9.23
CA PRO A 78 -16.73 7.41 -9.95
C PRO A 78 -17.82 6.31 -9.89
N ILE A 79 -17.42 5.04 -10.00
CA ILE A 79 -18.33 3.89 -9.97
C ILE A 79 -18.96 3.75 -8.58
N VAL A 80 -18.16 3.78 -7.52
CA VAL A 80 -18.65 3.71 -6.13
C VAL A 80 -19.57 4.89 -5.82
N THR A 81 -19.23 6.08 -6.32
CA THR A 81 -20.07 7.27 -6.14
C THR A 81 -21.40 7.14 -6.86
N ALA A 82 -21.42 6.61 -8.09
CA ALA A 82 -22.65 6.35 -8.84
C ALA A 82 -23.54 5.32 -8.14
N LEU A 83 -22.96 4.20 -7.71
CA LEU A 83 -23.67 3.15 -6.96
C LEU A 83 -24.28 3.68 -5.65
N ASN A 84 -23.54 4.49 -4.89
CA ASN A 84 -24.05 5.08 -3.66
C ASN A 84 -25.20 6.06 -3.92
N ARG A 85 -25.17 6.79 -5.05
CA ARG A 85 -26.25 7.72 -5.42
C ARG A 85 -27.51 6.95 -5.83
N GLU A 86 -27.39 5.90 -6.63
CA GLU A 86 -28.51 5.03 -7.01
C GLU A 86 -29.14 4.33 -5.79
N ALA A 87 -28.33 3.80 -4.87
CA ALA A 87 -28.81 3.18 -3.65
C ALA A 87 -29.56 4.18 -2.73
N SER A 88 -29.14 5.44 -2.71
CA SER A 88 -29.80 6.51 -1.96
C SER A 88 -31.15 6.91 -2.56
N HIS A 89 -31.28 6.88 -3.89
CA HIS A 89 -32.57 7.15 -4.57
C HIS A 89 -33.56 5.98 -4.42
N ALA A 90 -33.08 4.73 -4.50
CA ALA A 90 -33.92 3.54 -4.36
C ALA A 90 -34.48 3.33 -2.94
N SER A 91 -33.88 3.96 -1.92
CA SER A 91 -34.36 3.90 -0.53
C SER A 91 -35.32 5.05 -0.17
N ALA A 92 -35.55 6.00 -1.09
CA ALA A 92 -36.39 7.18 -0.88
C ALA A 92 -37.77 7.10 -1.56
N THR A 93 -38.07 5.99 -2.24
CA THR A 93 -39.35 5.67 -2.91
C THR A 93 -39.96 4.44 -2.30
#